data_AF-A0A0F9WSW1-F1
#
_entry.id   AF-A0A0F9WSW1-F1
#
_cell.length_a   1.000
_cell.length_b   1.000
_cell.length_c   1.000
_cell.angle_alpha   90.00
_cell.angle_beta   90.00
_cell.angle_gamma   90.00
#
_symmetry.space_group_name_H-M   'P 1'
#
loop_
_entity.id
_entity.type
_entity.pdbx_description
1 polymer ?
#
loop_
_entity_poly.entity_id
_entity_poly.type
_entity_poly.pdbx_seq_one_letter_code
_entity_poly.pdbx_strand_id
1 'polypeptide(L)'
;MSVDNSKVLQNNENSALPTEDEIEYEASNGSGIYSLIRVAKVERKMFWIMAAMFFIISFIYSVARVLKDAAVIGKQLPASIFFLKFVIILPFSFISVGIIQKALDKYPFTKIFDVTLIVFAVAFTILGSLLLPFSDYIQIQPFWAKDIFADGKAVARSTDFLFSIALVFNEWTSSAIYVLSEMFGSLILSYLFMTFANGLSTPGQSARFVPLFYVGSNLALLLSGMINYFYSVSKSKMSYVAAERFFNGFFCLSGILCAVIYLLKKYLENNVTSKPMFVRKTFTKKKSKVKVGFVDGLIEMSKSKLLLNMSLVVLFYAVSTNIIESAYKSALAVGANETGEAKSTYASIYTSIEQSGVAVIVMILLLTPFPRLIKTKGWITIAILCPIITFFSAFGTFVLAYLNFPITNKEDNIFDIYRLPSTDSIIKLENIVGVICVSLMKISKYAAFDITKEALSMQIDGSIRAKYKGIFDGVFGKLGKSFGSVYGFTITTLLGTRDVRRGAPISLCVLILFCLIWFYSVFYLNRKYKESVENNAPIDIDLFTSSKVKAPSSEPTVATKSVTTEE
;
A
#
# COMPACT_ATOMS: atom_id res chain seq x y z
N MET A 1 -44.35 7.46 42.82
CA MET A 1 -42.92 7.70 43.12
C MET A 1 -42.16 6.41 42.82
N SER A 2 -41.72 6.25 41.58
CA SER A 2 -40.76 5.21 41.18
C SER A 2 -39.91 5.82 40.09
N VAL A 3 -38.96 6.64 40.54
CA VAL A 3 -38.00 7.30 39.66
C VAL A 3 -37.10 6.22 39.06
N ASP A 4 -36.98 6.33 37.75
CA ASP A 4 -36.24 5.56 36.75
C ASP A 4 -34.77 5.29 37.16
N ASN A 5 -34.53 4.28 38.01
CA ASN A 5 -33.20 3.83 38.44
C ASN A 5 -32.34 3.30 37.26
N SER A 6 -32.94 2.98 36.11
CA SER A 6 -32.21 2.56 34.90
C SER A 6 -31.42 3.69 34.24
N LYS A 7 -31.92 4.94 34.28
CA LYS A 7 -31.20 6.10 33.72
C LYS A 7 -30.09 6.60 34.63
N VAL A 8 -30.22 6.42 35.95
CA VAL A 8 -29.19 6.81 36.92
C VAL A 8 -27.98 5.87 36.84
N LEU A 9 -28.19 4.57 36.58
CA LEU A 9 -27.11 3.60 36.40
C LEU A 9 -26.32 3.79 35.09
N GLN A 10 -26.99 4.14 33.98
CA GLN A 10 -26.29 4.48 32.72
C GLN A 10 -25.52 5.81 32.79
N ASN A 11 -25.98 6.77 33.59
CA ASN A 11 -25.26 8.03 33.80
C ASN A 11 -24.06 7.88 34.76
N ASN A 12 -24.13 6.97 35.75
CA ASN A 12 -23.04 6.75 36.70
C ASN A 12 -21.86 5.91 36.16
N GLU A 13 -22.07 5.03 35.17
CA GLU A 13 -20.93 4.36 34.52
C GLU A 13 -20.16 5.28 33.55
N ASN A 14 -20.85 6.24 32.91
CA ASN A 14 -20.21 7.23 32.05
C ASN A 14 -19.45 8.32 32.82
N SER A 15 -19.72 8.53 34.12
CA SER A 15 -19.00 9.50 34.95
C SER A 15 -17.66 8.99 35.49
N ALA A 16 -17.34 7.70 35.32
CA ALA A 16 -16.08 7.09 35.77
C ALA A 16 -15.09 6.80 34.61
N LEU A 17 -15.49 7.05 33.36
CA LEU A 17 -14.64 6.84 32.19
C LEU A 17 -13.83 8.12 31.90
N PRO A 18 -12.50 8.03 31.72
CA PRO A 18 -11.68 9.20 31.42
C PRO A 18 -12.09 9.81 30.07
N THR A 19 -11.96 11.13 29.97
CA THR A 19 -12.25 11.85 28.72
C THR A 19 -11.14 11.63 27.69
N GLU A 20 -11.45 11.83 26.40
CA GLU A 20 -10.44 11.70 25.33
C GLU A 20 -9.21 12.60 25.56
N ASP A 21 -9.42 13.79 26.13
CA ASP A 21 -8.34 14.74 26.43
C ASP A 21 -7.47 14.30 27.63
N GLU A 22 -8.06 13.67 28.65
CA GLU A 22 -7.32 13.07 29.77
C GLU A 22 -6.44 11.90 29.32
N ILE A 23 -6.93 11.09 28.38
CA ILE A 23 -6.17 9.99 27.77
C ILE A 23 -5.06 10.53 26.86
N GLU A 24 -5.31 11.63 26.13
CA GLU A 24 -4.26 12.31 25.38
C GLU A 24 -3.16 12.86 26.29
N TYR A 25 -3.54 13.42 27.44
CA TYR A 25 -2.62 13.90 28.46
C TYR A 25 -1.79 12.75 29.06
N GLU A 26 -2.42 11.66 29.51
CA GLU A 26 -1.73 10.49 30.10
C GLU A 26 -0.73 9.87 29.11
N ALA A 27 -1.13 9.69 27.85
CA ALA A 27 -0.25 9.15 26.81
C ALA A 27 0.93 10.07 26.45
N SER A 28 0.80 11.38 26.70
CA SER A 28 1.86 12.37 26.46
C SER A 28 2.87 12.47 27.60
N ASN A 29 2.48 12.09 28.82
CA ASN A 29 3.27 12.17 30.05
C ASN A 29 3.97 10.87 30.46
N GLY A 30 4.01 9.85 29.59
CA GLY A 30 4.72 8.60 29.88
C GLY A 30 6.22 8.81 30.11
N SER A 31 6.81 8.15 31.11
CA SER A 31 8.25 8.21 31.42
C SER A 31 9.03 7.06 30.75
N GLY A 32 10.29 7.33 30.35
CA GLY A 32 11.20 6.31 29.80
C GLY A 32 10.81 5.77 28.41
N ILE A 33 10.89 4.45 28.20
CA ILE A 33 10.50 3.79 26.92
C ILE A 33 9.00 4.00 26.61
N TYR A 34 8.17 4.20 27.63
CA TYR A 34 6.75 4.53 27.49
C TYR A 34 6.51 5.97 27.00
N SER A 35 7.52 6.84 27.01
CA SER A 35 7.46 8.17 26.34
C SER A 35 7.54 8.05 24.82
N LEU A 36 8.20 7.00 24.31
CA LEU A 36 8.31 6.67 22.88
C LEU A 36 7.02 5.98 22.41
N ILE A 37 6.53 5.01 23.19
CA ILE A 37 5.30 4.26 22.94
C ILE A 37 4.14 4.98 23.67
N ARG A 38 3.65 6.06 23.06
CA ARG A 38 2.62 6.97 23.58
C ARG A 38 1.22 6.33 23.61
N VAL A 39 1.05 5.34 24.48
CA VAL A 39 -0.17 4.55 24.61
C VAL A 39 -0.62 4.61 26.08
N ALA A 40 -1.84 5.09 26.32
CA ALA A 40 -2.39 5.16 27.67
C ALA A 40 -2.64 3.75 28.23
N LYS A 41 -2.69 3.63 29.57
CA LYS A 41 -2.87 2.31 30.22
C LYS A 41 -4.16 1.61 29.78
N VAL A 42 -5.25 2.38 29.63
CA VAL A 42 -6.56 1.88 29.19
C VAL A 42 -6.51 1.33 27.76
N GLU A 43 -5.70 1.94 26.90
CA GLU A 43 -5.58 1.58 25.48
C GLU A 43 -4.59 0.44 25.21
N ARG A 44 -3.74 0.11 26.18
CA ARG A 44 -2.59 -0.79 26.01
C ARG A 44 -2.98 -2.17 25.47
N LYS A 45 -4.05 -2.76 26.00
CA LYS A 45 -4.53 -4.09 25.54
C LYS A 45 -4.97 -4.04 24.07
N MET A 46 -5.77 -3.05 23.70
CA MET A 46 -6.21 -2.84 22.32
C MET A 46 -5.02 -2.65 21.38
N PHE A 47 -4.09 -1.77 21.76
CA PHE A 47 -2.92 -1.44 20.96
C PHE A 47 -2.04 -2.66 20.69
N TRP A 48 -1.67 -3.45 21.71
CA TRP A 48 -0.78 -4.60 21.51
C TRP A 48 -1.38 -5.69 20.63
N ILE A 49 -2.69 -5.95 20.75
CA ILE A 49 -3.36 -6.94 19.91
C ILE A 49 -3.38 -6.46 18.45
N MET A 50 -3.71 -5.19 18.21
CA MET A 50 -3.70 -4.62 16.86
C MET A 50 -2.28 -4.57 16.27
N ALA A 51 -1.27 -4.22 17.08
CA ALA A 51 0.13 -4.22 16.67
C ALA A 51 0.61 -5.63 16.32
N ALA A 52 0.24 -6.64 17.12
CA ALA A 52 0.55 -8.04 16.84
C ALA A 52 -0.12 -8.52 15.54
N MET A 53 -1.40 -8.18 15.33
CA MET A 53 -2.09 -8.48 14.07
C MET A 53 -1.36 -7.84 12.88
N PHE A 54 -1.04 -6.54 12.95
CA PHE A 54 -0.36 -5.85 11.85
C PHE A 54 1.04 -6.39 11.59
N PHE A 55 1.78 -6.77 12.63
CA PHE A 55 3.08 -7.42 12.54
C PHE A 55 2.97 -8.76 11.78
N ILE A 56 2.03 -9.63 12.17
CA ILE A 56 1.83 -10.93 11.50
C ILE A 56 1.40 -10.74 10.04
N ILE A 57 0.47 -9.83 9.76
CA ILE A 57 0.04 -9.50 8.39
C ILE A 57 1.24 -8.99 7.58
N SER A 58 2.03 -8.08 8.14
CA SER A 58 3.20 -7.51 7.48
C SER A 58 4.30 -8.56 7.24
N PHE A 59 4.45 -9.51 8.14
CA PHE A 59 5.39 -10.63 8.02
C PHE A 59 5.01 -11.55 6.87
N ILE A 60 3.75 -12.02 6.83
CA ILE A 60 3.22 -12.83 5.72
C ILE A 60 3.44 -12.09 4.39
N TYR A 61 3.04 -10.81 4.33
CA TYR A 61 3.18 -9.99 3.13
C TYR A 61 4.64 -9.83 2.69
N SER A 62 5.57 -9.59 3.61
CA SER A 62 6.98 -9.33 3.28
C SER A 62 7.67 -10.57 2.71
N VAL A 63 7.44 -11.74 3.32
CA VAL A 63 8.01 -12.99 2.81
C VAL A 63 7.33 -13.41 1.50
N ALA A 64 5.99 -13.37 1.44
CA ALA A 64 5.23 -13.70 0.23
C ALA A 64 5.60 -12.80 -0.96
N ARG A 65 5.95 -11.53 -0.72
CA ARG A 65 6.43 -10.60 -1.76
C ARG A 65 7.71 -11.10 -2.44
N VAL A 66 8.63 -11.72 -1.70
CA VAL A 66 9.88 -12.24 -2.26
C VAL A 66 9.64 -13.59 -2.93
N LEU A 67 8.89 -14.47 -2.27
CA LEU A 67 8.64 -15.82 -2.78
C LEU A 67 7.82 -15.83 -4.08
N LYS A 68 6.90 -14.88 -4.28
CA LYS A 68 6.09 -14.84 -5.51
C LYS A 68 6.92 -14.54 -6.76
N ASP A 69 7.89 -13.63 -6.68
CA ASP A 69 8.72 -13.25 -7.83
C ASP A 69 9.66 -14.41 -8.15
N ALA A 70 10.19 -15.08 -7.11
CA ALA A 70 10.99 -16.30 -7.25
C ALA A 70 10.19 -17.47 -7.85
N ALA A 71 8.92 -17.64 -7.48
CA ALA A 71 8.05 -18.69 -8.02
C ALA A 71 7.82 -18.53 -9.53
N VAL A 72 7.57 -17.29 -9.99
CA VAL A 72 7.36 -17.00 -11.41
C VAL A 72 8.67 -17.13 -12.19
N ILE A 73 9.78 -16.55 -11.71
CA ILE A 73 11.07 -16.63 -12.42
C ILE A 73 11.61 -18.07 -12.47
N GLY A 74 11.26 -18.91 -11.49
CA GLY A 74 11.67 -20.31 -11.46
C GLY A 74 10.99 -21.20 -12.51
N LYS A 75 9.75 -20.87 -12.93
CA LYS A 75 8.96 -21.72 -13.85
C LYS A 75 8.51 -21.03 -15.15
N GLN A 76 8.47 -19.70 -15.17
CA GLN A 76 7.97 -18.87 -16.27
C GLN A 76 9.02 -17.84 -16.71
N LEU A 77 8.72 -17.11 -17.79
CA LEU A 77 9.57 -16.00 -18.25
C LEU A 77 9.41 -14.77 -17.35
N PRO A 78 10.46 -13.94 -17.16
CA PRO A 78 10.33 -12.66 -16.45
C PRO A 78 9.26 -11.73 -17.07
N ALA A 79 9.05 -11.83 -18.39
CA ALA A 79 8.02 -11.07 -19.10
C ALA A 79 6.58 -11.47 -18.68
N SER A 80 6.37 -12.71 -18.22
CA SER A 80 5.08 -13.19 -17.69
C SER A 80 4.60 -12.38 -16.49
N ILE A 81 5.50 -11.76 -15.71
CA ILE A 81 5.15 -10.89 -14.58
C ILE A 81 4.34 -9.67 -15.04
N PHE A 82 4.67 -9.07 -16.19
CA PHE A 82 3.95 -7.91 -16.70
C PHE A 82 2.51 -8.28 -17.07
N PHE A 83 2.34 -9.41 -17.76
CA PHE A 83 1.02 -9.93 -18.11
C PHE A 83 0.21 -10.31 -16.88
N LEU A 84 0.83 -10.95 -15.90
CA LEU A 84 0.14 -11.37 -14.69
C LEU A 84 -0.38 -10.17 -13.88
N LYS A 85 0.39 -9.07 -13.82
CA LYS A 85 -0.06 -7.81 -13.21
C LYS A 85 -1.23 -7.17 -13.93
N PHE A 86 -1.13 -7.04 -15.25
CA PHE A 86 -2.13 -6.30 -16.02
C PHE A 86 -3.39 -7.12 -16.32
N VAL A 87 -3.23 -8.37 -16.75
CA VAL A 87 -4.32 -9.22 -17.25
C VAL A 87 -5.02 -9.95 -16.11
N ILE A 88 -4.30 -10.36 -15.06
CA ILE A 88 -4.89 -11.19 -13.98
C ILE A 88 -5.15 -10.36 -12.73
N ILE A 89 -4.11 -9.74 -12.17
CA ILE A 89 -4.20 -9.05 -10.87
C ILE A 89 -5.15 -7.87 -10.93
N LEU A 90 -5.07 -7.05 -11.98
CA LEU A 90 -5.87 -5.85 -12.07
C LEU A 90 -7.37 -6.17 -12.11
N PRO A 91 -7.90 -7.02 -13.02
CA PRO A 91 -9.30 -7.43 -12.98
C PRO A 91 -9.69 -8.09 -11.65
N PHE A 92 -8.84 -8.97 -11.12
CA PHE A 92 -9.13 -9.65 -9.86
C PHE A 92 -9.22 -8.68 -8.67
N SER A 93 -8.41 -7.62 -8.66
CA SER A 93 -8.49 -6.53 -7.68
C SER A 93 -9.80 -5.75 -7.77
N PHE A 94 -10.23 -5.38 -8.99
CA PHE A 94 -11.52 -4.71 -9.21
C PHE A 94 -12.69 -5.59 -8.77
N ILE A 95 -12.69 -6.87 -9.15
CA ILE A 95 -13.74 -7.84 -8.79
C ILE A 95 -13.78 -8.02 -7.27
N SER A 96 -12.63 -8.23 -6.63
CA SER A 96 -12.55 -8.46 -5.19
C SER A 96 -13.06 -7.26 -4.39
N VAL A 97 -12.66 -6.04 -4.75
CA VAL A 97 -13.16 -4.83 -4.10
C VAL A 97 -14.65 -4.62 -4.40
N GLY A 98 -15.11 -4.91 -5.62
CA GLY A 98 -16.53 -4.85 -5.98
C GLY A 98 -17.39 -5.80 -5.14
N ILE A 99 -16.92 -7.02 -4.90
CA ILE A 99 -17.57 -7.99 -4.01
C ILE A 99 -17.62 -7.47 -2.57
N ILE A 100 -16.50 -6.95 -2.06
CA ILE A 100 -16.44 -6.37 -0.70
C ILE A 100 -17.42 -5.20 -0.57
N GLN A 101 -17.46 -4.30 -1.55
CA GLN A 101 -18.37 -3.15 -1.50
C GLN A 101 -19.84 -3.54 -1.57
N LYS A 102 -20.20 -4.53 -2.41
CA LYS A 102 -21.55 -5.10 -2.42
C LYS A 102 -21.90 -5.80 -1.11
N ALA A 103 -20.92 -6.43 -0.45
CA ALA A 103 -21.11 -7.03 0.86
C ALA A 103 -21.31 -5.96 1.95
N LEU A 104 -20.66 -4.80 1.86
CA LEU A 104 -20.80 -3.69 2.82
C LEU A 104 -22.21 -3.10 2.86
N ASP A 105 -23.04 -3.32 1.84
CA ASP A 105 -24.45 -2.91 1.85
C ASP A 105 -25.33 -3.80 2.72
N LYS A 106 -24.92 -5.06 2.94
CA LYS A 106 -25.71 -6.09 3.65
C LYS A 106 -25.13 -6.46 5.01
N TYR A 107 -23.80 -6.46 5.13
CA TYR A 107 -23.09 -6.96 6.31
C TYR A 107 -22.20 -5.88 6.92
N PRO A 108 -22.00 -5.90 8.26
CA PRO A 108 -21.05 -5.00 8.89
C PRO A 108 -19.62 -5.31 8.41
N PHE A 109 -18.82 -4.26 8.27
CA PHE A 109 -17.42 -4.33 7.83
C PHE A 109 -16.62 -5.40 8.59
N THR A 110 -16.85 -5.51 9.89
CA THR A 110 -16.23 -6.50 10.78
C THR A 110 -16.38 -7.95 10.30
N LYS A 111 -17.59 -8.34 9.89
CA LYS A 111 -17.87 -9.69 9.37
C LYS A 111 -17.22 -9.93 8.02
N ILE A 112 -17.12 -8.89 7.19
CA ILE A 112 -16.47 -8.98 5.88
C ILE A 112 -14.97 -9.21 6.06
N PHE A 113 -14.36 -8.56 7.04
CA PHE A 113 -12.96 -8.80 7.38
C PHE A 113 -12.74 -10.24 7.87
N ASP A 114 -13.62 -10.79 8.71
CA ASP A 114 -13.56 -12.20 9.15
C ASP A 114 -13.61 -13.19 7.99
N VAL A 115 -14.62 -13.04 7.12
CA VAL A 115 -14.78 -13.92 5.95
C VAL A 115 -13.55 -13.84 5.05
N THR A 116 -13.02 -12.63 4.83
CA THR A 116 -11.84 -12.47 3.97
C THR A 116 -10.60 -13.14 4.57
N LEU A 117 -10.37 -13.03 5.90
CA LEU A 117 -9.28 -13.73 6.57
C LEU A 117 -9.40 -15.25 6.47
N ILE A 118 -10.62 -15.79 6.63
CA ILE A 118 -10.88 -17.23 6.48
C ILE A 118 -10.60 -17.68 5.04
N VAL A 119 -11.04 -16.92 4.04
CA VAL A 119 -10.78 -17.23 2.62
C VAL A 119 -9.28 -17.28 2.34
N PHE A 120 -8.50 -16.30 2.83
CA PHE A 120 -7.03 -16.34 2.67
C PHE A 120 -6.36 -17.46 3.45
N ALA A 121 -6.85 -17.77 4.66
CA ALA A 121 -6.33 -18.89 5.45
C ALA A 121 -6.50 -20.21 4.70
N VAL A 122 -7.71 -20.49 4.22
CA VAL A 122 -8.03 -21.69 3.43
C VAL A 122 -7.24 -21.71 2.13
N ALA A 123 -7.17 -20.58 1.40
CA ALA A 123 -6.44 -20.50 0.15
C ALA A 123 -4.94 -20.79 0.32
N PHE A 124 -4.28 -20.21 1.33
CA PHE A 124 -2.86 -20.47 1.60
C PHE A 124 -2.60 -21.90 2.08
N THR A 125 -3.49 -22.46 2.91
CA THR A 125 -3.37 -23.86 3.33
C THR A 125 -3.50 -24.80 2.14
N ILE A 126 -4.53 -24.65 1.30
CA ILE A 126 -4.73 -25.46 0.09
C ILE A 126 -3.53 -25.32 -0.86
N LEU A 127 -3.03 -24.09 -1.03
CA LEU A 127 -1.87 -23.83 -1.88
C LEU A 127 -0.64 -24.59 -1.39
N GLY A 128 -0.30 -24.46 -0.11
CA GLY A 128 0.89 -25.08 0.48
C GLY A 128 0.81 -26.60 0.63
N SER A 129 -0.37 -27.15 0.95
CA SER A 129 -0.52 -28.57 1.28
C SER A 129 -0.94 -29.44 0.09
N LEU A 130 -1.68 -28.88 -0.88
CA LEU A 130 -2.24 -29.63 -1.99
C LEU A 130 -1.70 -29.15 -3.34
N LEU A 131 -1.83 -27.86 -3.67
CA LEU A 131 -1.53 -27.41 -5.03
C LEU A 131 -0.05 -27.45 -5.38
N LEU A 132 0.82 -27.07 -4.44
CA LEU A 132 2.27 -27.05 -4.70
C LEU A 132 2.90 -28.46 -4.65
N PRO A 133 2.63 -29.32 -3.65
CA PRO A 133 3.20 -30.66 -3.62
C PRO A 133 2.77 -31.55 -4.79
N PHE A 134 1.56 -31.33 -5.32
CA PHE A 134 1.04 -32.07 -6.47
C PHE A 134 1.07 -31.24 -7.76
N SER A 135 1.90 -30.19 -7.83
CA SER A 135 1.96 -29.27 -8.98
C SER A 135 2.14 -30.01 -10.30
N ASP A 136 3.01 -31.02 -10.34
CA ASP A 136 3.32 -31.78 -11.57
C ASP A 136 2.12 -32.57 -12.11
N TYR A 137 1.16 -32.93 -11.26
CA TYR A 137 -0.04 -33.68 -11.65
C TYR A 137 -1.22 -32.78 -12.03
N ILE A 138 -1.29 -31.57 -11.46
CA ILE A 138 -2.44 -30.65 -11.63
C ILE A 138 -2.15 -29.58 -12.70
N GLN A 139 -0.89 -29.35 -13.01
CA GLN A 139 -0.52 -28.43 -14.09
C GLN A 139 -0.88 -29.01 -15.46
N ILE A 140 -1.17 -28.11 -16.40
CA ILE A 140 -1.27 -28.47 -17.82
C ILE A 140 0.11 -29.01 -18.21
N GLN A 141 0.16 -30.02 -19.08
CA GLN A 141 1.38 -30.76 -19.43
C GLN A 141 2.62 -29.85 -19.46
N PRO A 142 3.73 -30.24 -18.80
CA PRO A 142 4.88 -29.34 -18.55
C PRO A 142 5.46 -28.66 -19.81
N PHE A 143 5.24 -29.28 -20.96
CA PHE A 143 5.77 -28.84 -22.26
C PHE A 143 4.73 -28.19 -23.17
N TRP A 144 3.43 -28.18 -22.86
CA TRP A 144 2.39 -27.71 -23.79
C TRP A 144 2.67 -26.31 -24.37
N ALA A 145 2.92 -25.32 -23.51
CA ALA A 145 3.25 -23.97 -23.97
C ALA A 145 4.64 -23.87 -24.61
N LYS A 146 5.58 -24.74 -24.22
CA LYS A 146 6.95 -24.74 -24.79
C LYS A 146 6.94 -25.35 -26.19
N ASP A 147 6.17 -26.41 -26.42
CA ASP A 147 6.07 -27.13 -27.68
C ASP A 147 5.36 -26.29 -28.74
N ILE A 148 4.28 -25.60 -28.39
CA ILE A 148 3.55 -24.71 -29.32
C ILE A 148 4.44 -23.58 -29.86
N PHE A 149 5.38 -23.11 -29.05
CA PHE A 149 6.25 -21.98 -29.39
C PHE A 149 7.67 -22.41 -29.79
N ALA A 150 7.98 -23.71 -29.78
CA ALA A 150 9.32 -24.25 -30.08
C ALA A 150 9.70 -24.10 -31.57
N ASP A 151 8.72 -24.02 -32.46
CA ASP A 151 8.91 -24.02 -33.91
C ASP A 151 9.38 -22.67 -34.50
N GLY A 152 9.55 -21.65 -33.67
CA GLY A 152 10.03 -20.33 -34.09
C GLY A 152 9.03 -19.51 -34.93
N LYS A 153 7.84 -20.04 -35.24
CA LYS A 153 6.83 -19.33 -36.05
C LYS A 153 6.32 -18.07 -35.36
N ALA A 154 6.24 -18.09 -34.04
CA ALA A 154 5.82 -16.93 -33.24
C ALA A 154 6.83 -15.77 -33.31
N VAL A 155 8.14 -16.08 -33.38
CA VAL A 155 9.19 -15.07 -33.55
C VAL A 155 9.09 -14.44 -34.94
N ALA A 156 8.94 -15.27 -35.98
CA ALA A 156 8.79 -14.80 -37.37
C ALA A 156 7.55 -13.92 -37.59
N ARG A 157 6.49 -14.12 -36.79
CA ARG A 157 5.26 -13.32 -36.83
C ARG A 157 5.25 -12.14 -35.86
N SER A 158 6.34 -11.90 -35.13
CA SER A 158 6.43 -10.91 -34.05
C SER A 158 5.38 -11.10 -32.93
N THR A 159 4.85 -12.31 -32.77
CA THR A 159 3.86 -12.68 -31.73
C THR A 159 4.47 -13.44 -30.56
N ASP A 160 5.78 -13.38 -30.38
CA ASP A 160 6.52 -14.08 -29.32
C ASP A 160 6.03 -13.71 -27.90
N PHE A 161 5.46 -12.52 -27.72
CA PHE A 161 4.86 -12.10 -26.45
C PHE A 161 3.74 -13.05 -25.97
N LEU A 162 3.05 -13.75 -26.88
CA LEU A 162 2.00 -14.73 -26.54
C LEU A 162 2.57 -15.92 -25.77
N PHE A 163 3.85 -16.26 -25.94
CA PHE A 163 4.49 -17.33 -25.18
C PHE A 163 4.49 -17.02 -23.68
N SER A 164 4.77 -15.77 -23.32
CA SER A 164 4.75 -15.31 -21.92
C SER A 164 3.35 -15.42 -21.32
N ILE A 165 2.29 -15.22 -22.11
CA ILE A 165 0.89 -15.41 -21.69
C ILE A 165 0.56 -16.89 -21.56
N ALA A 166 0.95 -17.72 -22.54
CA ALA A 166 0.72 -19.16 -22.51
C ALA A 166 1.35 -19.81 -21.27
N LEU A 167 2.56 -19.39 -20.88
CA LEU A 167 3.24 -19.87 -19.67
C LEU A 167 2.49 -19.52 -18.38
N VAL A 168 1.80 -18.37 -18.32
CA VAL A 168 1.00 -17.97 -17.15
C VAL A 168 -0.14 -18.96 -16.90
N PHE A 169 -0.75 -19.48 -17.96
CA PHE A 169 -1.82 -20.48 -17.90
C PHE A 169 -1.30 -21.91 -17.77
N ASN A 170 -0.16 -22.22 -18.40
CA ASN A 170 0.46 -23.54 -18.29
C ASN A 170 0.93 -23.81 -16.86
N GLU A 171 1.69 -22.87 -16.30
CA GLU A 171 2.26 -22.92 -14.96
C GLU A 171 1.36 -22.17 -13.97
N TRP A 172 0.08 -22.55 -13.90
CA TRP A 172 -0.93 -21.78 -13.17
C TRP A 172 -0.71 -21.76 -11.64
N THR A 173 -0.01 -22.74 -11.06
CA THR A 173 0.26 -22.79 -9.61
C THR A 173 1.21 -21.67 -9.17
N SER A 174 2.27 -21.36 -9.93
CA SER A 174 3.13 -20.18 -9.68
C SER A 174 2.36 -18.88 -9.91
N SER A 175 1.46 -18.85 -10.89
CA SER A 175 0.56 -17.72 -11.11
C SER A 175 -0.38 -17.50 -9.92
N ALA A 176 -0.92 -18.57 -9.34
CA ALA A 176 -1.80 -18.52 -8.16
C ALA A 176 -1.07 -18.01 -6.91
N ILE A 177 0.18 -18.45 -6.67
CA ILE A 177 1.04 -17.87 -5.62
C ILE A 177 1.14 -16.36 -5.79
N TYR A 178 1.39 -15.91 -7.02
CA TYR A 178 1.59 -14.49 -7.30
C TYR A 178 0.31 -13.68 -7.04
N VAL A 179 -0.83 -14.15 -7.53
CA VAL A 179 -2.13 -13.48 -7.32
C VAL A 179 -2.47 -13.43 -5.83
N LEU A 180 -2.39 -14.55 -5.11
CA LEU A 180 -2.71 -14.58 -3.67
C LEU A 180 -1.78 -13.67 -2.86
N SER A 181 -0.47 -13.69 -3.15
CA SER A 181 0.51 -12.86 -2.45
C SER A 181 0.30 -11.36 -2.69
N GLU A 182 0.00 -10.95 -3.92
CA GLU A 182 -0.32 -9.55 -4.23
C GLU A 182 -1.68 -9.14 -3.64
N MET A 183 -2.70 -10.00 -3.72
CA MET A 183 -4.04 -9.70 -3.18
C MET A 183 -4.04 -9.58 -1.66
N PHE A 184 -3.28 -10.44 -0.95
CA PHE A 184 -3.14 -10.36 0.50
C PHE A 184 -2.59 -8.98 0.92
N GLY A 185 -1.56 -8.48 0.23
CA GLY A 185 -0.99 -7.16 0.50
C GLY A 185 -1.95 -5.99 0.26
N SER A 186 -2.79 -6.02 -0.79
CA SER A 186 -3.79 -4.95 -0.98
C SER A 186 -4.96 -5.06 -0.03
N LEU A 187 -5.58 -6.24 0.01
CA LEU A 187 -6.88 -6.41 0.63
C LEU A 187 -6.74 -6.50 2.14
N ILE A 188 -5.81 -7.30 2.66
CA ILE A 188 -5.65 -7.47 4.11
C ILE A 188 -4.83 -6.32 4.69
N LEU A 189 -3.59 -6.12 4.23
CA LEU A 189 -2.66 -5.16 4.84
C LEU A 189 -3.09 -3.70 4.64
N SER A 190 -3.27 -3.26 3.38
CA SER A 190 -3.53 -1.84 3.10
C SER A 190 -5.00 -1.43 3.26
N TYR A 191 -5.95 -2.31 2.93
CA TYR A 191 -7.38 -1.96 2.95
C TYR A 191 -8.08 -2.39 4.24
N LEU A 192 -8.26 -3.69 4.47
CA LEU A 192 -9.17 -4.19 5.50
C LEU A 192 -8.65 -3.95 6.91
N PHE A 193 -7.37 -4.24 7.17
CA PHE A 193 -6.80 -4.00 8.49
C PHE A 193 -6.78 -2.51 8.84
N MET A 194 -6.33 -1.64 7.94
CA MET A 194 -6.27 -0.21 8.22
C MET A 194 -7.67 0.38 8.41
N THR A 195 -8.66 -0.10 7.66
CA THR A 195 -10.07 0.29 7.86
C THR A 195 -10.62 -0.21 9.19
N PHE A 196 -10.29 -1.44 9.58
CA PHE A 196 -10.66 -2.00 10.88
C PHE A 196 -10.05 -1.18 12.02
N ALA A 197 -8.75 -0.91 11.96
CA ALA A 197 -8.03 -0.14 12.96
C ALA A 197 -8.60 1.28 13.11
N ASN A 198 -8.82 1.96 11.99
CA ASN A 198 -9.42 3.30 11.96
C ASN A 198 -10.90 3.33 12.42
N GLY A 199 -11.61 2.21 12.35
CA GLY A 199 -12.99 2.11 12.86
C GLY A 199 -13.04 2.00 14.38
N LEU A 200 -12.01 1.43 15.00
CA LEU A 200 -11.92 1.27 16.44
C LEU A 200 -11.30 2.48 17.14
N SER A 201 -10.40 3.20 16.47
CA SER A 201 -9.66 4.34 17.03
C SER A 201 -10.29 5.70 16.71
N THR A 202 -10.08 6.70 17.56
CA THR A 202 -10.35 8.11 17.24
C THR A 202 -9.23 8.73 16.40
N PRO A 203 -9.42 9.90 15.77
CA PRO A 203 -8.36 10.57 15.01
C PRO A 203 -7.09 10.82 15.83
N GLY A 204 -7.24 11.19 17.11
CA GLY A 204 -6.12 11.38 18.05
C GLY A 204 -5.33 10.10 18.30
N GLN A 205 -6.04 9.00 18.56
CA GLN A 205 -5.46 7.66 18.77
C GLN A 205 -4.80 7.12 17.50
N SER A 206 -5.46 7.21 16.36
CA SER A 206 -4.95 6.72 15.08
C SER A 206 -3.63 7.41 14.70
N ALA A 207 -3.51 8.72 14.96
CA ALA A 207 -2.27 9.46 14.76
C ALA A 207 -1.09 8.95 15.62
N ARG A 208 -1.35 8.28 16.75
CA ARG A 208 -0.33 7.65 17.61
C ARG A 208 -0.06 6.20 17.24
N PHE A 209 -1.12 5.44 16.94
CA PHE A 209 -1.01 4.00 16.70
C PHE A 209 -0.47 3.66 15.32
N VAL A 210 -0.89 4.38 14.27
CA VAL A 210 -0.48 4.10 12.90
C VAL A 210 1.05 4.15 12.73
N PRO A 211 1.79 5.18 13.23
CA PRO A 211 3.26 5.15 13.18
C PRO A 211 3.86 3.91 13.85
N LEU A 212 3.33 3.51 15.01
CA LEU A 212 3.83 2.33 15.75
C LEU A 212 3.51 1.01 15.04
N PHE A 213 2.38 0.92 14.33
CA PHE A 213 2.09 -0.20 13.45
C PHE A 213 3.15 -0.29 12.34
N TYR A 214 3.52 0.81 11.71
CA TYR A 214 4.59 0.81 10.71
C TYR A 214 5.97 0.47 11.27
N VAL A 215 6.28 0.77 12.54
CA VAL A 215 7.47 0.23 13.22
C VAL A 215 7.43 -1.30 13.26
N GLY A 216 6.30 -1.88 13.70
CA GLY A 216 6.10 -3.33 13.69
C GLY A 216 6.20 -3.94 12.30
N SER A 217 5.64 -3.29 11.27
CA SER A 217 5.74 -3.73 9.88
C SER A 217 7.18 -3.75 9.37
N ASN A 218 8.01 -2.75 9.73
CA ASN A 218 9.41 -2.72 9.30
C ASN A 218 10.28 -3.72 10.09
N LEU A 219 9.93 -4.01 11.34
CA LEU A 219 10.54 -5.14 12.06
C LEU A 219 10.23 -6.47 11.36
N ALA A 220 8.98 -6.67 10.94
CA ALA A 220 8.59 -7.85 10.17
C ALA A 220 9.32 -7.93 8.81
N LEU A 221 9.53 -6.79 8.14
CA LEU A 221 10.31 -6.70 6.90
C LEU A 221 11.77 -7.10 7.11
N LEU A 222 12.41 -6.65 8.19
CA LEU A 222 13.77 -7.02 8.55
C LEU A 222 13.90 -8.53 8.80
N LEU A 223 12.98 -9.10 9.59
CA LEU A 223 12.94 -10.55 9.86
C LEU A 223 12.72 -11.35 8.57
N SER A 224 11.84 -10.87 7.68
CA SER A 224 11.64 -11.48 6.36
C SER A 224 12.94 -11.48 5.55
N GLY A 225 13.71 -10.39 5.56
CA GLY A 225 15.00 -10.31 4.87
C GLY A 225 16.00 -11.34 5.41
N MET A 226 16.09 -11.49 6.73
CA MET A 226 16.96 -12.48 7.38
C MET A 226 16.56 -13.92 7.02
N ILE A 227 15.27 -14.24 7.03
CA ILE A 227 14.76 -15.57 6.64
C ILE A 227 15.07 -15.86 5.18
N ASN A 228 14.91 -14.88 4.28
CA ASN A 228 15.22 -15.05 2.86
C ASN A 228 16.73 -15.26 2.61
N TYR A 229 17.58 -14.53 3.34
CA TYR A 229 19.03 -14.73 3.27
C TYR A 229 19.40 -16.14 3.77
N PHE A 230 18.88 -16.54 4.92
CA PHE A 230 19.09 -17.89 5.46
C PHE A 230 18.62 -18.96 4.47
N TYR A 231 17.42 -18.81 3.89
CA TYR A 231 16.91 -19.71 2.87
C TYR A 231 17.82 -19.78 1.65
N SER A 232 18.33 -18.63 1.16
CA SER A 232 19.22 -18.59 -0.01
C SER A 232 20.55 -19.31 0.24
N VAL A 233 21.13 -19.16 1.43
CA VAL A 233 22.37 -19.84 1.85
C VAL A 233 22.12 -21.33 2.10
N SER A 234 20.99 -21.69 2.69
CA SER A 234 20.62 -23.09 2.94
C SER A 234 20.26 -23.82 1.64
N LYS A 235 19.65 -23.14 0.67
CA LYS A 235 19.24 -23.71 -0.62
C LYS A 235 20.43 -24.29 -1.39
N SER A 236 21.61 -23.68 -1.33
CA SER A 236 22.82 -24.20 -1.99
C SER A 236 23.35 -25.50 -1.36
N LYS A 237 22.91 -25.83 -0.14
CA LYS A 237 23.31 -27.02 0.62
C LYS A 237 22.21 -28.09 0.71
N MET A 238 20.99 -27.77 0.29
CA MET A 238 19.82 -28.64 0.40
C MET A 238 19.51 -29.34 -0.93
N SER A 239 18.97 -30.56 -0.86
CA SER A 239 18.34 -31.21 -2.01
C SER A 239 17.17 -30.38 -2.53
N TYR A 240 16.92 -30.44 -3.84
CA TYR A 240 15.79 -29.80 -4.51
C TYR A 240 14.45 -30.05 -3.77
N VAL A 241 14.20 -31.30 -3.38
CA VAL A 241 12.98 -31.72 -2.67
C VAL A 241 12.86 -31.04 -1.30
N ALA A 242 13.97 -30.89 -0.57
CA ALA A 242 13.96 -30.22 0.73
C ALA A 242 13.71 -28.72 0.60
N ALA A 243 14.30 -28.08 -0.43
CA ALA A 243 14.10 -26.66 -0.71
C ALA A 243 12.64 -26.36 -1.13
N GLU A 244 12.01 -27.28 -1.88
CA GLU A 244 10.60 -27.19 -2.27
C GLU A 244 9.66 -27.40 -1.08
N ARG A 245 9.94 -28.38 -0.21
CA ARG A 245 9.16 -28.56 1.04
C ARG A 245 9.21 -27.34 1.95
N PHE A 246 10.38 -26.69 2.07
CA PHE A 246 10.49 -25.45 2.83
C PHE A 246 9.64 -24.33 2.22
N PHE A 247 9.69 -24.20 0.89
CA PHE A 247 8.89 -23.22 0.15
C PHE A 247 7.37 -23.46 0.34
N ASN A 248 6.92 -24.70 0.23
CA ASN A 248 5.51 -25.07 0.42
C ASN A 248 5.08 -24.90 1.89
N GLY A 249 5.96 -25.23 2.83
CA GLY A 249 5.75 -25.07 4.27
C GLY A 249 5.49 -23.62 4.68
N PHE A 250 6.08 -22.64 3.99
CA PHE A 250 5.78 -21.23 4.23
C PHE A 250 4.32 -20.85 3.94
N PHE A 251 3.72 -21.38 2.88
CA PHE A 251 2.31 -21.10 2.56
C PHE A 251 1.36 -21.80 3.54
N CYS A 252 1.69 -23.02 3.98
CA CYS A 252 0.96 -23.67 5.08
C CYS A 252 1.03 -22.83 6.37
N LEU A 253 2.22 -22.35 6.73
CA LEU A 253 2.41 -21.46 7.88
C LEU A 253 1.62 -20.16 7.72
N SER A 254 1.61 -19.56 6.52
CA SER A 254 0.83 -18.36 6.23
C SER A 254 -0.67 -18.58 6.43
N GLY A 255 -1.20 -19.76 6.08
CA GLY A 255 -2.58 -20.15 6.37
C GLY A 255 -2.88 -20.20 7.88
N ILE A 256 -1.99 -20.82 8.66
CA ILE A 256 -2.09 -20.88 10.13
C ILE A 256 -2.03 -19.46 10.72
N LEU A 257 -1.09 -18.63 10.27
CA LEU A 257 -0.95 -17.26 10.75
C LEU A 257 -2.18 -16.40 10.40
N CYS A 258 -2.83 -16.62 9.25
CA CYS A 258 -4.12 -16.00 8.94
C CYS A 258 -5.22 -16.40 9.93
N ALA A 259 -5.28 -17.68 10.33
CA ALA A 259 -6.19 -18.14 11.36
C ALA A 259 -5.89 -17.51 12.73
N VAL A 260 -4.60 -17.35 13.09
CA VAL A 260 -4.18 -16.64 14.31
C VAL A 260 -4.65 -15.18 14.27
N ILE A 261 -4.52 -14.48 13.14
CA ILE A 261 -5.02 -13.10 12.98
C ILE A 261 -6.54 -13.05 13.22
N TYR A 262 -7.29 -14.00 12.69
CA TYR A 262 -8.74 -14.10 12.93
C TYR A 262 -9.07 -14.33 14.42
N LEU A 263 -8.33 -15.22 15.10
CA LEU A 263 -8.52 -15.46 16.54
C LEU A 263 -8.19 -14.21 17.38
N LEU A 264 -7.10 -13.50 17.06
CA LEU A 264 -6.73 -12.24 17.71
C LEU A 264 -7.80 -11.16 17.51
N LYS A 265 -8.35 -11.05 16.30
CA LYS A 265 -9.47 -10.14 15.99
C LYS A 265 -10.70 -10.46 16.83
N LYS A 266 -11.12 -11.74 16.87
CA LYS A 266 -12.29 -12.18 17.64
C LYS A 266 -12.09 -11.96 19.14
N TYR A 267 -10.87 -12.18 19.64
CA TYR A 267 -10.51 -11.86 21.02
C TYR A 267 -10.61 -10.35 21.31
N LEU A 268 -10.12 -9.50 20.41
CA LEU A 268 -10.19 -8.05 20.55
C LEU A 268 -11.66 -7.57 20.65
N GLU A 269 -12.52 -8.04 19.77
CA GLU A 269 -13.93 -7.64 19.72
C GLU A 269 -14.71 -8.08 20.96
N ASN A 270 -14.54 -9.33 21.37
CA ASN A 270 -15.31 -9.91 22.48
C ASN A 270 -14.82 -9.46 23.86
N ASN A 271 -13.51 -9.23 24.04
CA ASN A 271 -12.93 -9.03 25.37
C ASN A 271 -12.46 -7.59 25.64
N VAL A 272 -12.17 -6.81 24.60
CA VAL A 272 -11.58 -5.46 24.75
C VAL A 272 -12.52 -4.38 24.28
N THR A 273 -13.12 -4.54 23.09
CA THR A 273 -14.00 -3.52 22.48
C THR A 273 -15.45 -3.62 22.98
N SER A 274 -15.80 -4.69 23.72
CA SER A 274 -17.16 -4.90 24.24
C SER A 274 -17.60 -3.90 25.32
N LYS A 275 -16.68 -3.11 25.90
CA LYS A 275 -16.99 -2.02 26.84
C LYS A 275 -16.47 -0.68 26.30
N PRO A 276 -17.22 0.43 26.43
CA PRO A 276 -16.72 1.75 26.05
C PRO A 276 -15.50 2.10 26.91
N MET A 277 -14.35 2.32 26.25
CA MET A 277 -13.08 2.61 26.95
C MET A 277 -12.98 4.06 27.42
N PHE A 278 -13.71 5.00 26.79
CA PHE A 278 -13.71 6.44 27.10
C PHE A 278 -14.86 7.18 26.40
N VAL A 279 -15.16 8.39 26.85
CA VAL A 279 -16.15 9.28 26.22
C VAL A 279 -15.51 9.95 24.99
N ARG A 280 -16.01 9.62 23.79
CA ARG A 280 -15.49 10.16 22.51
C ARG A 280 -15.99 11.60 22.26
N LYS A 281 -15.15 12.47 21.70
CA LYS A 281 -15.63 13.75 21.15
C LYS A 281 -16.66 13.47 20.05
N THR A 282 -17.86 14.03 20.21
CA THR A 282 -18.95 13.87 19.24
C THR A 282 -18.73 14.84 18.09
N PHE A 283 -18.55 14.34 16.88
CA PHE A 283 -18.65 15.17 15.68
C PHE A 283 -20.05 15.81 15.65
N THR A 284 -20.12 17.13 15.51
CA THR A 284 -21.35 17.93 15.66
C THR A 284 -22.39 17.76 14.55
N LYS A 285 -22.16 16.90 13.55
CA LYS A 285 -23.18 16.55 12.55
C LYS A 285 -22.91 15.16 11.95
N LYS A 286 -23.81 14.22 12.25
CA LYS A 286 -23.86 12.90 11.59
C LYS A 286 -24.65 13.07 10.29
N LYS A 287 -23.99 13.08 9.13
CA LYS A 287 -24.69 13.11 7.83
C LYS A 287 -25.43 11.77 7.60
N SER A 288 -26.53 11.82 6.86
CA SER A 288 -27.35 10.64 6.53
C SER A 288 -26.56 9.59 5.76
N LYS A 289 -26.77 8.30 6.09
CA LYS A 289 -26.22 7.16 5.35
C LYS A 289 -26.59 7.27 3.86
N VAL A 290 -25.66 7.66 3.00
CA VAL A 290 -25.82 7.50 1.56
C VAL A 290 -25.35 6.10 1.20
N LYS A 291 -26.25 5.29 0.66
CA LYS A 291 -25.93 3.96 0.12
C LYS A 291 -25.26 4.16 -1.24
N VAL A 292 -23.94 4.09 -1.27
CA VAL A 292 -23.16 4.17 -2.50
C VAL A 292 -22.76 2.76 -2.93
N GLY A 293 -23.22 2.25 -4.07
CA GLY A 293 -22.74 0.99 -4.64
C GLY A 293 -21.29 1.10 -5.17
N PHE A 294 -20.65 0.01 -5.60
CA PHE A 294 -19.27 0.07 -6.14
C PHE A 294 -19.13 0.92 -7.41
N VAL A 295 -20.04 0.71 -8.35
CA VAL A 295 -20.10 1.49 -9.59
C VAL A 295 -20.47 2.93 -9.26
N ASP A 296 -21.45 3.14 -8.38
CA ASP A 296 -21.80 4.47 -7.89
C ASP A 296 -20.64 5.13 -7.13
N GLY A 297 -19.76 4.38 -6.48
CA GLY A 297 -18.59 4.86 -5.77
C GLY A 297 -17.43 5.23 -6.69
N LEU A 298 -17.27 4.53 -7.81
CA LEU A 298 -16.36 4.95 -8.89
C LEU A 298 -16.91 6.17 -9.65
N ILE A 299 -18.22 6.21 -9.88
CA ILE A 299 -18.91 7.40 -10.43
C ILE A 299 -18.87 8.55 -9.43
N GLU A 300 -19.01 8.29 -8.14
CA GLU A 300 -18.90 9.29 -7.09
C GLU A 300 -17.46 9.75 -6.92
N MET A 301 -16.45 8.89 -7.11
CA MET A 301 -15.05 9.28 -7.20
C MET A 301 -14.82 10.24 -8.37
N SER A 302 -15.31 9.92 -9.57
CA SER A 302 -15.18 10.85 -10.70
C SER A 302 -15.98 12.13 -10.48
N LYS A 303 -17.00 12.09 -9.60
CA LYS A 303 -17.77 13.26 -9.15
C LYS A 303 -17.15 13.97 -7.94
N SER A 304 -16.29 13.37 -7.12
CA SER A 304 -15.79 13.96 -5.87
C SER A 304 -14.33 14.36 -6.01
N LYS A 305 -14.06 15.66 -5.90
CA LYS A 305 -12.70 16.21 -5.94
C LYS A 305 -11.79 15.61 -4.86
N LEU A 306 -12.30 15.31 -3.67
CA LEU A 306 -11.52 14.70 -2.58
C LEU A 306 -11.06 13.29 -2.94
N LEU A 307 -12.02 12.40 -3.20
CA LEU A 307 -11.76 10.99 -3.51
C LEU A 307 -10.89 10.83 -4.77
N LEU A 308 -11.09 11.66 -5.80
CA LEU A 308 -10.24 11.68 -6.99
C LEU A 308 -8.78 12.01 -6.62
N ASN A 309 -8.54 13.11 -5.90
CA ASN A 309 -7.18 13.52 -5.53
C ASN A 309 -6.50 12.50 -4.60
N MET A 310 -7.21 11.87 -3.67
CA MET A 310 -6.65 10.77 -2.86
C MET A 310 -6.26 9.57 -3.74
N SER A 311 -7.11 9.22 -4.71
CA SER A 311 -6.87 8.10 -5.62
C SER A 311 -5.70 8.38 -6.57
N LEU A 312 -5.58 9.62 -7.08
CA LEU A 312 -4.46 10.07 -7.92
C LEU A 312 -3.12 10.02 -7.16
N VAL A 313 -3.09 10.50 -5.92
CA VAL A 313 -1.90 10.46 -5.05
C VAL A 313 -1.38 9.03 -4.86
N VAL A 314 -2.28 8.06 -4.62
CA VAL A 314 -1.92 6.63 -4.51
C VAL A 314 -1.48 6.05 -5.85
N LEU A 315 -2.15 6.41 -6.95
CA LEU A 315 -1.79 5.97 -8.29
C LEU A 315 -0.40 6.48 -8.70
N PHE A 316 -0.13 7.77 -8.56
CA PHE A 316 1.16 8.35 -8.95
C PHE A 316 2.31 7.76 -8.12
N TYR A 317 2.14 7.56 -6.82
CA TYR A 317 3.14 6.85 -6.03
C TYR A 317 3.40 5.44 -6.60
N ALA A 318 2.35 4.67 -6.88
CA ALA A 318 2.46 3.29 -7.36
C ALA A 318 3.06 3.18 -8.77
N VAL A 319 2.66 4.05 -9.70
CA VAL A 319 3.21 4.13 -11.06
C VAL A 319 4.69 4.53 -11.02
N SER A 320 5.01 5.63 -10.33
CA SER A 320 6.36 6.16 -10.28
C SER A 320 7.34 5.19 -9.64
N THR A 321 6.93 4.54 -8.54
CA THR A 321 7.76 3.50 -7.90
C THR A 321 8.02 2.34 -8.86
N ASN A 322 7.02 1.90 -9.62
CA ASN A 322 7.20 0.76 -10.52
C ASN A 322 8.08 1.09 -11.73
N ILE A 323 7.99 2.30 -12.29
CA ILE A 323 8.82 2.76 -13.40
C ILE A 323 10.28 2.91 -12.96
N ILE A 324 10.53 3.55 -11.81
CA ILE A 324 11.88 3.72 -11.26
C ILE A 324 12.50 2.38 -10.86
N GLU A 325 11.75 1.51 -10.16
CA GLU A 325 12.24 0.16 -9.79
C GLU A 325 12.57 -0.68 -11.04
N SER A 326 11.81 -0.54 -12.12
CA SER A 326 12.09 -1.27 -13.38
C SER A 326 13.40 -0.80 -14.01
N ALA A 327 13.62 0.51 -14.11
CA ALA A 327 14.87 1.08 -14.64
C ALA A 327 16.09 0.67 -13.80
N TYR A 328 15.97 0.76 -12.47
CA TYR A 328 17.00 0.31 -11.53
C TYR A 328 17.34 -1.18 -11.68
N LYS A 329 16.32 -2.05 -11.81
CA LYS A 329 16.55 -3.49 -12.02
C LYS A 329 17.23 -3.78 -13.36
N SER A 330 16.93 -3.02 -14.40
CA SER A 330 17.65 -3.10 -15.68
C SER A 330 19.12 -2.71 -15.52
N ALA A 331 19.42 -1.64 -14.77
CA ALA A 331 20.79 -1.23 -14.45
C ALA A 331 21.58 -2.32 -13.71
N LEU A 332 20.97 -2.96 -12.70
CA LEU A 332 21.58 -4.08 -11.98
C LEU A 332 21.89 -5.28 -12.88
N ALA A 333 20.96 -5.61 -13.78
CA ALA A 333 21.14 -6.73 -14.71
C ALA A 333 22.31 -6.49 -15.67
N VAL A 334 22.57 -5.23 -15.99
CA VAL A 334 23.67 -4.80 -16.83
C VAL A 334 24.98 -4.72 -16.06
N GLY A 335 24.97 -4.17 -14.85
CA GLY A 335 26.14 -4.14 -13.96
C GLY A 335 26.67 -5.54 -13.64
N ALA A 336 25.79 -6.52 -13.50
CA ALA A 336 26.18 -7.92 -13.32
C ALA A 336 26.93 -8.50 -14.55
N ASN A 337 26.54 -8.11 -15.77
CA ASN A 337 27.25 -8.54 -16.98
C ASN A 337 28.66 -7.93 -17.03
N GLU A 338 28.81 -6.66 -16.63
CA GLU A 338 30.10 -5.98 -16.63
C GLU A 338 31.04 -6.51 -15.53
N THR A 339 30.54 -6.91 -14.37
CA THR A 339 31.35 -7.49 -13.28
C THR A 339 31.61 -8.99 -13.44
N GLY A 340 30.98 -9.65 -14.41
CA GLY A 340 31.07 -11.11 -14.59
C GLY A 340 30.38 -11.92 -13.50
N GLU A 341 29.50 -11.30 -12.70
CA GLU A 341 28.77 -11.96 -11.63
C GLU A 341 27.43 -12.53 -12.10
N ALA A 342 26.95 -13.58 -11.42
CA ALA A 342 25.61 -14.09 -11.67
C ALA A 342 24.55 -13.01 -11.35
N LYS A 343 23.69 -12.68 -12.33
CA LYS A 343 22.63 -11.66 -12.22
C LYS A 343 21.78 -11.81 -10.95
N SER A 344 21.44 -13.05 -10.59
CA SER A 344 20.65 -13.35 -9.38
C SER A 344 21.37 -12.97 -8.09
N THR A 345 22.68 -13.23 -8.01
CA THR A 345 23.50 -12.94 -6.82
C THR A 345 23.71 -11.44 -6.68
N TYR A 346 24.13 -10.78 -7.76
CA TYR A 346 24.35 -9.33 -7.80
C TYR A 346 23.06 -8.59 -7.40
N ALA A 347 21.94 -8.87 -8.06
CA ALA A 347 20.66 -8.22 -7.75
C ALA A 347 20.16 -8.52 -6.32
N SER A 348 20.42 -9.72 -5.79
CA SER A 348 20.00 -10.09 -4.43
C SER A 348 20.76 -9.33 -3.35
N ILE A 349 22.07 -9.09 -3.54
CA ILE A 349 22.87 -8.31 -2.59
C ILE A 349 22.32 -6.89 -2.47
N TYR A 350 22.17 -6.20 -3.61
CA TYR A 350 21.65 -4.83 -3.63
C TYR A 350 20.22 -4.74 -3.09
N THR A 351 19.35 -5.71 -3.42
CA THR A 351 17.98 -5.77 -2.88
C THR A 351 17.97 -6.01 -1.36
N SER A 352 18.91 -6.80 -0.84
CA SER A 352 19.01 -7.07 0.61
C SER A 352 19.49 -5.85 1.39
N ILE A 353 20.46 -5.11 0.84
CA ILE A 353 20.94 -3.83 1.38
C ILE A 353 19.79 -2.82 1.41
N GLU A 354 19.05 -2.70 0.30
CA GLU A 354 17.89 -1.83 0.17
C GLU A 354 16.83 -2.14 1.25
N GLN A 355 16.40 -3.40 1.38
CA GLN A 355 15.37 -3.81 2.36
C GLN A 355 15.80 -3.56 3.81
N SER A 356 17.04 -3.91 4.15
CA SER A 356 17.57 -3.74 5.50
C SER A 356 17.71 -2.26 5.86
N GLY A 357 18.23 -1.46 4.93
CA GLY A 357 18.37 -0.01 5.09
C GLY A 357 17.01 0.67 5.27
N VAL A 358 16.03 0.35 4.43
CA VAL A 358 14.66 0.88 4.54
C VAL A 358 14.06 0.53 5.89
N ALA A 359 14.14 -0.74 6.32
CA ALA A 359 13.54 -1.18 7.57
C ALA A 359 14.11 -0.43 8.78
N VAL A 360 15.44 -0.34 8.88
CA VAL A 360 16.11 0.33 10.00
C VAL A 360 15.82 1.83 10.02
N ILE A 361 15.94 2.51 8.87
CA ILE A 361 15.72 3.96 8.80
C ILE A 361 14.27 4.31 9.13
N VAL A 362 13.29 3.55 8.62
CA VAL A 362 11.88 3.81 8.93
C VAL A 362 11.59 3.58 10.41
N MET A 363 12.12 2.52 11.03
CA MET A 363 11.95 2.30 12.47
C MET A 363 12.52 3.48 13.27
N ILE A 364 13.73 3.96 12.93
CA ILE A 364 14.34 5.12 13.59
C ILE A 364 13.46 6.36 13.42
N LEU A 365 13.07 6.68 12.18
CA LEU A 365 12.24 7.86 11.89
C LEU A 365 10.91 7.83 12.65
N LEU A 366 10.24 6.68 12.70
CA LEU A 366 8.94 6.56 13.35
C LEU A 366 8.99 6.55 14.89
N LEU A 367 10.13 6.17 15.48
CA LEU A 367 10.38 6.29 16.91
C LEU A 367 10.83 7.71 17.32
N THR A 368 11.33 8.51 16.37
CA THR A 368 11.66 9.93 16.60
C THR A 368 10.37 10.80 16.61
N PRO A 369 10.44 12.09 17.00
CA PRO A 369 9.29 12.99 16.89
C PRO A 369 8.81 13.30 15.45
N PHE A 370 9.36 12.66 14.41
CA PHE A 370 8.97 12.88 13.01
C PHE A 370 7.46 12.76 12.75
N PRO A 371 6.72 11.74 13.22
CA PRO A 371 5.27 11.66 13.02
C PRO A 371 4.50 12.79 13.71
N ARG A 372 5.08 13.45 14.73
CA ARG A 372 4.47 14.58 15.44
C ARG A 372 4.43 15.84 14.58
N LEU A 373 5.25 15.92 13.53
CA LEU A 373 5.28 17.09 12.63
C LEU A 373 3.93 17.33 11.94
N ILE A 374 3.09 16.29 11.78
CA ILE A 374 1.71 16.44 11.28
C ILE A 374 0.88 17.34 12.20
N LYS A 375 0.97 17.12 13.53
CA LYS A 375 0.22 17.90 14.52
C LYS A 375 0.85 19.27 14.79
N THR A 376 2.18 19.40 14.75
CA THR A 376 2.87 20.64 15.12
C THR A 376 3.14 21.61 13.97
N LYS A 377 3.58 21.12 12.81
CA LYS A 377 3.93 21.94 11.63
C LYS A 377 2.88 21.88 10.52
N GLY A 378 1.93 20.96 10.63
CA GLY A 378 0.83 20.79 9.70
C GLY A 378 1.02 19.60 8.75
N TRP A 379 -0.10 19.14 8.18
CA TRP A 379 -0.16 17.92 7.36
C TRP A 379 0.69 18.00 6.09
N ILE A 380 0.73 19.18 5.44
CA ILE A 380 1.50 19.38 4.20
C ILE A 380 2.99 19.11 4.35
N THR A 381 3.59 19.42 5.51
CA THR A 381 5.03 19.27 5.74
C THR A 381 5.50 17.85 5.55
N ILE A 382 4.67 16.87 5.93
CA ILE A 382 4.98 15.44 5.72
C ILE A 382 4.46 14.98 4.36
N ALA A 383 3.25 15.40 3.96
CA ALA A 383 2.61 14.89 2.74
C ALA A 383 3.38 15.26 1.45
N ILE A 384 4.05 16.41 1.43
CA ILE A 384 4.81 16.87 0.26
C ILE A 384 6.16 16.14 0.10
N LEU A 385 6.65 15.46 1.13
CA LEU A 385 7.96 14.80 1.09
C LEU A 385 8.02 13.71 0.01
N CYS A 386 6.93 12.95 -0.17
CA CYS A 386 6.88 11.85 -1.13
C CYS A 386 6.97 12.29 -2.61
N PRO A 387 6.19 13.29 -3.09
CA PRO A 387 6.38 13.78 -4.44
C PRO A 387 7.75 14.43 -4.66
N ILE A 388 8.31 15.13 -3.65
CA ILE A 388 9.69 15.69 -3.73
C ILE A 388 10.72 14.58 -3.91
N ILE A 389 10.70 13.56 -3.04
CA ILE A 389 11.65 12.45 -3.12
C ILE A 389 11.48 11.69 -4.44
N THR A 390 10.25 11.50 -4.92
CA THR A 390 9.99 10.84 -6.20
C THR A 390 10.54 11.65 -7.38
N PHE A 391 10.39 12.98 -7.36
CA PHE A 391 10.93 13.87 -8.37
C PHE A 391 12.46 13.77 -8.47
N PHE A 392 13.17 13.90 -7.33
CA PHE A 392 14.62 13.75 -7.31
C PHE A 392 15.08 12.33 -7.64
N SER A 393 14.33 11.31 -7.24
CA SER A 393 14.62 9.91 -7.55
C SER A 393 14.48 9.61 -9.05
N ALA A 394 13.47 10.20 -9.70
CA ALA A 394 13.30 10.12 -11.14
C ALA A 394 14.50 10.77 -11.86
N PHE A 395 14.90 11.97 -11.45
CA PHE A 395 16.05 12.65 -12.03
C PHE A 395 17.35 11.84 -11.85
N GLY A 396 17.65 11.42 -10.62
CA GLY A 396 18.87 10.65 -10.33
C GLY A 396 18.94 9.33 -11.10
N THR A 397 17.83 8.59 -11.19
CA THR A 397 17.80 7.29 -11.88
C THR A 397 17.86 7.44 -13.40
N PHE A 398 17.02 8.31 -13.98
CA PHE A 398 16.89 8.39 -15.44
C PHE A 398 17.98 9.22 -16.11
N VAL A 399 18.59 10.20 -15.43
CA VAL A 399 19.74 10.91 -15.98
C VAL A 399 20.94 9.96 -16.08
N LEU A 400 21.23 9.18 -15.02
CA LEU A 400 22.32 8.20 -15.08
C LEU A 400 22.04 7.09 -16.08
N ALA A 401 20.80 6.59 -16.15
CA ALA A 401 20.40 5.60 -17.16
C ALA A 401 20.60 6.13 -18.59
N TYR A 402 20.24 7.38 -18.86
CA TYR A 402 20.47 8.01 -20.16
C TYR A 402 21.96 8.13 -20.49
N LEU A 403 22.80 8.54 -19.52
CA LEU A 403 24.23 8.72 -19.74
C LEU A 403 24.97 7.39 -19.96
N ASN A 404 24.61 6.33 -19.24
CA ASN A 404 25.29 5.03 -19.31
C ASN A 404 24.76 4.10 -20.42
N PHE A 405 23.51 4.28 -20.87
CA PHE A 405 22.90 3.36 -21.84
C PHE A 405 23.73 3.18 -23.13
N PRO A 406 24.23 4.24 -23.78
CA PRO A 406 24.99 4.08 -25.03
C PRO A 406 26.33 3.38 -24.86
N ILE A 407 27.00 3.62 -23.72
CA ILE A 407 28.31 3.04 -23.42
C ILE A 407 28.16 1.54 -23.17
N THR A 408 27.18 1.15 -22.34
CA THR A 408 27.08 -0.25 -21.94
C THR A 408 26.42 -1.15 -22.99
N ASN A 409 25.40 -0.66 -23.71
CA ASN A 409 24.73 -1.47 -24.73
C ASN A 409 25.34 -1.32 -26.13
N LYS A 410 26.29 -0.39 -26.34
CA LYS A 410 26.86 -0.06 -27.66
C LYS A 410 25.79 0.30 -28.70
N GLU A 411 24.68 0.88 -28.25
CA GLU A 411 23.54 1.32 -29.05
C GLU A 411 23.30 2.81 -28.82
N ASP A 412 22.83 3.53 -29.84
CA ASP A 412 22.49 4.95 -29.66
C ASP A 412 21.21 5.13 -28.83
N ASN A 413 21.18 6.20 -28.05
CA ASN A 413 19.97 6.64 -27.36
C ASN A 413 18.91 7.17 -28.34
N ILE A 414 17.66 7.26 -27.89
CA ILE A 414 16.55 7.83 -28.69
C ILE A 414 16.82 9.28 -29.09
N PHE A 415 17.36 10.06 -28.15
CA PHE A 415 17.75 11.44 -28.36
C PHE A 415 19.24 11.53 -28.12
N ASP A 416 20.02 11.77 -29.16
CA ASP A 416 21.48 11.83 -29.06
C ASP A 416 21.95 13.25 -28.73
N ILE A 417 21.47 13.78 -27.59
CA ILE A 417 21.68 15.17 -27.18
C ILE A 417 23.06 15.34 -26.53
N TYR A 418 23.57 14.29 -25.87
CA TYR A 418 24.83 14.33 -25.12
C TYR A 418 25.36 12.91 -24.89
N ARG A 419 26.61 12.66 -25.27
CA ARG A 419 27.36 11.44 -24.96
C ARG A 419 28.47 11.78 -23.97
N LEU A 420 28.69 10.94 -22.96
CA LEU A 420 29.87 11.11 -22.12
C LEU A 420 31.13 10.97 -22.99
N PRO A 421 32.14 11.84 -22.81
CA PRO A 421 33.41 11.71 -23.52
C PRO A 421 34.27 10.52 -23.04
N SER A 422 33.90 9.84 -21.95
CA SER A 422 34.64 8.70 -21.40
C SER A 422 34.21 7.37 -22.02
N THR A 423 35.20 6.51 -22.29
CA THR A 423 35.01 5.10 -22.69
C THR A 423 34.54 4.19 -21.55
N ASP A 424 34.73 4.60 -20.29
CA ASP A 424 34.38 3.77 -19.12
C ASP A 424 32.94 4.00 -18.67
N SER A 425 32.20 2.92 -18.46
CA SER A 425 30.83 2.92 -17.93
C SER A 425 30.83 3.32 -16.46
N ILE A 426 29.89 4.19 -16.06
CA ILE A 426 29.71 4.56 -14.65
C ILE A 426 28.56 3.74 -14.04
N ILE A 427 28.46 2.45 -14.40
CA ILE A 427 27.33 1.58 -14.01
C ILE A 427 27.25 1.37 -12.50
N LYS A 428 28.40 1.36 -11.80
CA LYS A 428 28.45 1.20 -10.34
C LYS A 428 27.79 2.38 -9.64
N LEU A 429 28.00 3.61 -10.15
CA LEU A 429 27.34 4.80 -9.63
C LEU A 429 25.83 4.74 -9.90
N GLU A 430 25.41 4.35 -11.11
CA GLU A 430 23.99 4.16 -11.45
C GLU A 430 23.32 3.15 -10.52
N ASN A 431 23.98 2.03 -10.22
CA ASN A 431 23.46 1.03 -9.29
C ASN A 431 23.36 1.56 -7.86
N ILE A 432 24.39 2.25 -7.34
CA ILE A 432 24.38 2.84 -5.99
C ILE A 432 23.30 3.93 -5.88
N VAL A 433 23.23 4.84 -6.84
CA VAL A 433 22.21 5.90 -6.87
C VAL A 433 20.82 5.30 -6.99
N GLY A 434 20.65 4.26 -7.81
CA GLY A 434 19.39 3.52 -7.94
C GLY A 434 18.93 2.90 -6.61
N VAL A 435 19.84 2.29 -5.85
CA VAL A 435 19.55 1.78 -4.48
C VAL A 435 19.07 2.91 -3.58
N ILE A 436 19.79 4.05 -3.59
CA ILE A 436 19.46 5.21 -2.75
C ILE A 436 18.08 5.75 -3.12
N CYS A 437 17.81 5.97 -4.41
CA CYS A 437 16.54 6.47 -4.92
C CYS A 437 15.37 5.56 -4.54
N VAL A 438 15.46 4.26 -4.82
CA VAL A 438 14.40 3.28 -4.49
C VAL A 438 14.22 3.17 -2.97
N SER A 439 15.30 3.19 -2.20
CA SER A 439 15.25 3.16 -0.74
C SER A 439 14.54 4.41 -0.18
N LEU A 440 14.92 5.61 -0.64
CA LEU A 440 14.30 6.86 -0.21
C LEU A 440 12.81 6.89 -0.55
N MET A 441 12.40 6.40 -1.72
CA MET A 441 10.98 6.30 -2.07
C MET A 441 10.21 5.39 -1.11
N LYS A 442 10.77 4.23 -0.73
CA LYS A 442 10.15 3.30 0.23
C LYS A 442 10.13 3.85 1.66
N ILE A 443 11.21 4.52 2.08
CA ILE A 443 11.27 5.22 3.37
C ILE A 443 10.19 6.30 3.41
N SER A 444 10.10 7.14 2.37
CA SER A 444 9.05 8.16 2.28
C SER A 444 7.65 7.55 2.32
N LYS A 445 7.46 6.38 1.72
CA LYS A 445 6.17 5.70 1.73
C LYS A 445 5.74 5.33 3.14
N TYR A 446 6.57 4.54 3.84
CA TYR A 446 6.20 3.98 5.13
C TYR A 446 6.28 5.03 6.25
N ALA A 447 7.18 6.02 6.14
CA ALA A 447 7.35 7.04 7.16
C ALA A 447 6.41 8.25 6.98
N ALA A 448 6.03 8.59 5.75
CA ALA A 448 5.29 9.82 5.44
C ALA A 448 3.97 9.57 4.69
N PHE A 449 4.03 8.95 3.50
CA PHE A 449 2.87 8.76 2.62
C PHE A 449 1.72 8.04 3.31
N ASP A 450 2.02 6.86 3.85
CA ASP A 450 1.02 6.00 4.44
C ASP A 450 0.39 6.67 5.67
N ILE A 451 1.20 7.29 6.53
CA ILE A 451 0.71 7.97 7.75
C ILE A 451 -0.17 9.18 7.41
N THR A 452 0.24 10.01 6.45
CA THR A 452 -0.53 11.20 6.05
C THR A 452 -1.84 10.82 5.34
N LYS A 453 -1.80 9.78 4.50
CA LYS A 453 -2.99 9.18 3.88
C LYS A 453 -3.96 8.65 4.93
N GLU A 454 -3.48 7.93 5.94
CA GLU A 454 -4.33 7.41 7.02
C GLU A 454 -4.92 8.53 7.86
N ALA A 455 -4.12 9.53 8.23
CA ALA A 455 -4.59 10.73 8.95
C ALA A 455 -5.69 11.47 8.17
N LEU A 456 -5.55 11.59 6.85
CA LEU A 456 -6.57 12.17 5.99
C LEU A 456 -7.83 11.28 5.93
N SER A 457 -7.66 9.96 5.83
CA SER A 457 -8.80 9.02 5.80
C SER A 457 -9.62 9.02 7.09
N MET A 458 -8.99 9.34 8.23
CA MET A 458 -9.65 9.50 9.52
C MET A 458 -10.57 10.72 9.59
N GLN A 459 -10.36 11.71 8.72
CA GLN A 459 -11.23 12.89 8.61
C GLN A 459 -12.44 12.67 7.70
N ILE A 460 -12.49 11.55 6.98
CA ILE A 460 -13.66 11.15 6.20
C ILE A 460 -14.71 10.55 7.14
N ASP A 461 -15.97 10.83 6.88
CA ASP A 461 -17.10 10.28 7.65
C ASP A 461 -17.03 8.74 7.74
N GLY A 462 -17.24 8.22 8.95
CA GLY A 462 -17.07 6.80 9.26
C GLY A 462 -18.04 5.87 8.51
N SER A 463 -19.19 6.37 8.04
CA SER A 463 -20.18 5.54 7.35
C SER A 463 -19.76 5.16 5.92
N ILE A 464 -18.97 6.02 5.27
CA ILE A 464 -18.51 5.84 3.88
C ILE A 464 -17.02 5.54 3.77
N ARG A 465 -16.24 5.79 4.84
CA ARG A 465 -14.78 5.61 4.88
C ARG A 465 -14.35 4.23 4.37
N ALA A 466 -15.04 3.17 4.78
CA ALA A 466 -14.71 1.81 4.35
C ALA A 466 -14.88 1.61 2.84
N LYS A 467 -15.86 2.26 2.20
CA LYS A 467 -16.06 2.18 0.75
C LYS A 467 -14.97 2.95 0.01
N TYR A 468 -14.65 4.16 0.46
CA TYR A 468 -13.64 5.02 -0.16
C TYR A 468 -12.23 4.43 -0.04
N LYS A 469 -11.86 3.89 1.14
CA LYS A 469 -10.59 3.14 1.29
C LYS A 469 -10.52 1.95 0.34
N GLY A 470 -11.64 1.28 0.07
CA GLY A 470 -11.68 0.20 -0.91
C GLY A 470 -11.26 0.65 -2.31
N ILE A 471 -11.61 1.87 -2.69
CA ILE A 471 -11.23 2.46 -3.99
C ILE A 471 -9.74 2.81 -3.99
N PHE A 472 -9.29 3.74 -3.14
CA PHE A 472 -7.92 4.23 -3.23
C PHE A 472 -6.86 3.23 -2.72
N ASP A 473 -7.11 2.51 -1.61
CA ASP A 473 -6.17 1.52 -1.06
C ASP A 473 -6.31 0.15 -1.73
N GLY A 474 -7.53 -0.25 -2.07
CA GLY A 474 -7.80 -1.56 -2.66
C GLY A 474 -7.51 -1.66 -4.16
N VAL A 475 -7.89 -0.63 -4.94
CA VAL A 475 -7.81 -0.66 -6.42
C VAL A 475 -6.67 0.20 -6.95
N PHE A 476 -6.61 1.49 -6.61
CA PHE A 476 -5.71 2.44 -7.28
C PHE A 476 -4.23 2.14 -7.06
N GLY A 477 -3.87 1.58 -5.90
CA GLY A 477 -2.51 1.09 -5.68
C GLY A 477 -2.08 -0.03 -6.63
N LYS A 478 -3.01 -0.92 -7.04
CA LYS A 478 -2.75 -1.99 -8.02
C LYS A 478 -2.84 -1.50 -9.45
N LEU A 479 -3.80 -0.62 -9.71
CA LEU A 479 -3.94 0.06 -10.99
C LEU A 479 -2.64 0.78 -11.35
N GLY A 480 -2.03 1.53 -10.42
CA GLY A 480 -0.77 2.22 -10.66
C GLY A 480 0.41 1.27 -10.91
N LYS A 481 0.56 0.19 -10.14
CA LYS A 481 1.61 -0.82 -10.39
C LYS A 481 1.45 -1.48 -11.78
N SER A 482 0.20 -1.72 -12.19
CA SER A 482 -0.11 -2.33 -13.49
C SER A 482 0.20 -1.37 -14.63
N PHE A 483 -0.17 -0.08 -14.49
CA PHE A 483 0.18 0.96 -15.45
C PHE A 483 1.69 1.13 -15.61
N GLY A 484 2.47 1.14 -14.52
CA GLY A 484 3.93 1.21 -14.61
C GLY A 484 4.54 0.01 -15.36
N SER A 485 3.95 -1.18 -15.18
CA SER A 485 4.39 -2.42 -15.84
C SER A 485 4.04 -2.44 -17.33
N VAL A 486 2.83 -2.00 -17.69
CA VAL A 486 2.41 -1.83 -19.10
C VAL A 486 3.23 -0.74 -19.78
N TYR A 487 3.51 0.36 -19.09
CA TYR A 487 4.38 1.42 -19.60
C TYR A 487 5.76 0.88 -19.95
N GLY A 488 6.40 0.16 -19.02
CA GLY A 488 7.71 -0.47 -19.25
C GLY A 488 7.69 -1.39 -20.47
N PHE A 489 6.70 -2.29 -20.55
CA PHE A 489 6.51 -3.20 -21.69
C PHE A 489 6.32 -2.46 -23.02
N THR A 490 5.49 -1.41 -23.01
CA THR A 490 5.19 -0.60 -24.20
C THR A 490 6.45 0.11 -24.70
N ILE A 491 7.23 0.73 -23.81
CA ILE A 491 8.49 1.39 -24.14
C ILE A 491 9.50 0.39 -24.72
N THR A 492 9.69 -0.77 -24.09
CA THR A 492 10.63 -1.78 -24.60
C THR A 492 10.22 -2.32 -25.97
N THR A 493 8.91 -2.48 -26.21
CA THR A 493 8.38 -2.98 -27.49
C THR A 493 8.51 -1.93 -28.60
N LEU A 494 8.12 -0.68 -28.34
CA LEU A 494 8.21 0.41 -29.32
C LEU A 494 9.65 0.73 -29.72
N LEU A 495 10.59 0.57 -28.79
CA LEU A 495 12.01 0.84 -29.03
C LEU A 495 12.79 -0.39 -29.50
N GLY A 496 12.15 -1.55 -29.60
CA GLY A 496 12.80 -2.80 -30.02
C GLY A 496 13.96 -3.23 -29.11
N THR A 497 13.92 -2.90 -27.82
CA THR A 497 15.00 -3.20 -26.87
C THR A 497 14.46 -3.93 -25.64
N ARG A 498 15.32 -4.74 -25.00
CA ARG A 498 15.00 -5.41 -23.73
C ARG A 498 15.36 -4.56 -22.51
N ASP A 499 16.02 -3.42 -22.72
CA ASP A 499 16.48 -2.53 -21.66
C ASP A 499 15.63 -1.26 -21.60
N VAL A 500 14.89 -1.11 -20.50
CA VAL A 500 13.98 0.04 -20.25
C VAL A 500 14.75 1.36 -20.25
N ARG A 501 16.06 1.34 -19.99
CA ARG A 501 16.91 2.53 -19.91
C ARG A 501 17.02 3.30 -21.24
N ARG A 502 16.81 2.65 -22.40
CA ARG A 502 16.74 3.35 -23.69
C ARG A 502 15.65 4.43 -23.71
N GLY A 503 14.53 4.15 -23.05
CA GLY A 503 13.40 5.06 -22.89
C GLY A 503 13.55 6.06 -21.74
N ALA A 504 14.75 6.25 -21.20
CA ALA A 504 14.97 7.10 -20.02
C ALA A 504 14.47 8.55 -20.18
N PRO A 505 14.71 9.27 -21.30
CA PRO A 505 14.22 10.63 -21.46
C PRO A 505 12.69 10.73 -21.43
N ILE A 506 12.01 9.81 -22.14
CA ILE A 506 10.54 9.75 -22.17
C ILE A 506 10.00 9.45 -20.77
N SER A 507 10.62 8.49 -20.08
CA SER A 507 10.23 8.08 -18.72
C SER A 507 10.42 9.22 -17.72
N LEU A 508 11.49 9.98 -17.84
CA LEU A 508 11.72 11.17 -17.01
C LEU A 508 10.64 12.23 -17.23
N CYS A 509 10.32 12.57 -18.47
CA CYS A 509 9.26 13.54 -18.79
C CYS A 509 7.89 13.12 -18.25
N VAL A 510 7.52 11.85 -18.42
CA VAL A 510 6.26 11.29 -17.90
C VAL A 510 6.21 11.38 -16.37
N LEU A 511 7.30 11.02 -15.69
CA LEU A 511 7.36 11.09 -14.22
C LEU A 511 7.34 12.52 -13.69
N ILE A 512 7.99 13.46 -14.37
CA ILE A 512 7.92 14.89 -14.00
C ILE A 512 6.46 15.37 -14.08
N LEU A 513 5.75 15.03 -15.17
CA LEU A 513 4.34 15.36 -15.32
C LEU A 513 3.48 14.76 -14.19
N PHE A 514 3.69 13.48 -13.84
CA PHE A 514 3.01 12.87 -12.70
C PHE A 514 3.33 13.56 -11.38
N CYS A 515 4.59 13.93 -11.12
CA CYS A 515 4.98 14.66 -9.93
C CYS A 515 4.29 16.04 -9.85
N LEU A 516 4.18 16.79 -10.96
CA LEU A 516 3.50 18.09 -10.98
C LEU A 516 2.01 17.97 -10.61
N ILE A 517 1.31 16.99 -11.18
CA ILE A 517 -0.11 16.72 -10.84
C ILE A 517 -0.23 16.24 -9.39
N TRP A 518 0.72 15.44 -8.93
CA TRP A 518 0.77 14.97 -7.55
C TRP A 518 0.97 16.14 -6.57
N PHE A 519 1.86 17.09 -6.85
CA PHE A 519 2.00 18.31 -6.04
C PHE A 519 0.67 19.06 -5.92
N TYR A 520 0.00 19.31 -7.05
CA TYR A 520 -1.32 19.95 -7.06
C TYR A 520 -2.33 19.22 -6.16
N SER A 521 -2.37 17.89 -6.28
CA SER A 521 -3.28 17.04 -5.49
C SER A 521 -2.99 17.17 -3.99
N VAL A 522 -1.72 17.20 -3.57
CA VAL A 522 -1.33 17.37 -2.16
C VAL A 522 -1.74 18.74 -1.62
N PHE A 523 -1.55 19.82 -2.39
CA PHE A 523 -1.97 21.16 -1.96
C PHE A 523 -3.48 21.25 -1.77
N TYR A 524 -4.26 20.66 -2.69
CA TYR A 524 -5.72 20.58 -2.57
C TYR A 524 -6.14 19.80 -1.32
N LEU A 525 -5.56 18.61 -1.08
CA LEU A 525 -5.88 17.78 0.08
C LEU A 525 -5.51 18.47 1.41
N ASN A 526 -4.40 19.22 1.45
CA ASN A 526 -4.02 19.99 2.62
C ASN A 526 -5.06 21.04 3.00
N ARG A 527 -5.64 21.74 2.02
CA ARG A 527 -6.70 22.74 2.27
C ARG A 527 -7.90 22.08 2.95
N LYS A 528 -8.35 20.94 2.43
CA LYS A 528 -9.48 20.18 3.00
C LYS A 528 -9.18 19.58 4.36
N TYR A 529 -7.96 19.11 4.56
CA TYR A 529 -7.52 18.61 5.87
C TYR A 529 -7.56 19.71 6.93
N LYS A 530 -7.03 20.91 6.64
CA LYS A 530 -7.06 22.05 7.56
C LYS A 530 -8.49 22.47 7.90
N GLU A 531 -9.34 22.61 6.90
CA GLU A 531 -10.76 22.97 7.07
C GLU A 531 -11.50 21.98 7.99
N SER A 532 -11.23 20.68 7.87
CA SER A 532 -11.82 19.65 8.72
C SER A 532 -11.32 19.68 10.17
N VAL A 533 -10.02 19.90 10.35
CA VAL A 533 -9.40 20.00 11.69
C VAL A 533 -9.86 21.26 12.43
N GLU A 534 -9.92 22.41 11.74
CA GLU A 534 -10.37 23.68 12.33
C GLU A 534 -11.85 23.64 12.71
N ASN A 535 -12.70 23.08 11.84
CA ASN A 535 -14.14 23.02 12.07
C ASN A 535 -14.58 21.83 12.94
N ASN A 536 -13.67 20.93 13.33
CA ASN A 536 -13.98 19.64 13.97
C ASN A 536 -15.14 18.89 13.28
N ALA A 537 -15.17 18.96 11.95
CA ALA A 537 -16.21 18.39 11.11
C ALA A 537 -15.60 17.43 10.09
N PRO A 538 -16.28 16.33 9.73
CA PRO A 538 -15.80 15.45 8.67
C PRO A 538 -15.67 16.23 7.36
N ILE A 539 -14.64 15.91 6.56
CA ILE A 539 -14.40 16.58 5.27
C ILE A 539 -15.65 16.45 4.40
N ASP A 540 -16.16 17.58 3.91
CA ASP A 540 -17.28 17.56 2.98
C ASP A 540 -16.85 16.97 1.62
N ILE A 541 -17.71 16.12 1.07
CA ILE A 541 -17.48 15.47 -0.21
C ILE A 541 -17.84 16.50 -1.27
N ASP A 542 -16.85 17.26 -1.71
CA ASP A 542 -17.01 18.24 -2.80
C ASP A 542 -17.34 17.52 -4.11
N LEU A 543 -18.64 17.38 -4.40
CA LEU A 543 -19.12 16.91 -5.69
C LEU A 543 -18.88 18.01 -6.76
N PHE A 544 -18.38 17.65 -7.94
CA PHE A 544 -18.17 18.55 -9.09
C PHE A 544 -19.48 19.25 -9.50
N THR A 545 -20.63 18.68 -9.14
CA THR A 545 -21.97 19.14 -9.49
C THR A 545 -22.78 19.65 -8.30
N SER A 546 -22.17 20.32 -7.30
CA SER A 546 -23.00 21.18 -6.44
C SER A 546 -23.33 22.47 -7.22
N SER A 547 -24.44 22.43 -7.94
CA SER A 547 -25.16 23.65 -8.29
C SER A 547 -25.38 24.41 -6.99
N LYS A 548 -24.95 25.68 -6.97
CA LYS A 548 -25.24 26.64 -5.89
C LYS A 548 -26.73 26.63 -5.57
N VAL A 549 -27.16 25.82 -4.61
CA VAL A 549 -28.45 26.05 -3.96
C VAL A 549 -28.18 27.21 -3.00
N LYS A 550 -28.57 28.42 -3.43
CA LYS A 550 -28.67 29.58 -2.56
C LYS A 550 -29.42 29.14 -1.31
N ALA A 551 -28.82 29.33 -0.14
CA ALA A 551 -29.56 29.34 1.11
C ALA A 551 -30.72 30.33 0.97
N PRO A 552 -31.93 30.04 1.48
CA PRO A 552 -32.96 31.07 1.60
C PRO A 552 -32.38 32.17 2.48
N SER A 553 -32.32 33.38 1.94
CA SER A 553 -31.91 34.58 2.63
C SER A 553 -32.77 34.77 3.88
N SER A 554 -32.13 34.87 5.03
CA SER A 554 -32.74 35.43 6.24
C SER A 554 -33.12 36.89 5.95
N GLU A 555 -34.41 37.17 5.90
CA GLU A 555 -34.93 38.55 5.94
C GLU A 555 -34.57 39.20 7.29
N PRO A 556 -34.16 40.47 7.32
CA PRO A 556 -33.93 41.20 8.55
C PRO A 556 -35.21 41.96 8.94
N THR A 557 -36.00 41.44 9.88
CA THR A 557 -37.05 42.24 10.54
C THR A 557 -36.47 42.96 11.76
N VAL A 558 -36.00 44.17 11.49
CA VAL A 558 -36.25 45.45 12.18
C VAL A 558 -36.43 45.41 13.72
N ALA A 559 -35.52 46.14 14.38
CA ALA A 559 -35.61 46.56 15.76
C ALA A 559 -36.80 47.49 16.02
N THR A 560 -37.57 47.22 17.08
CA THR A 560 -38.49 48.20 17.66
C THR A 560 -38.01 48.55 19.07
N LYS A 561 -37.76 49.84 19.26
CA LYS A 561 -37.31 50.49 20.50
C LYS A 561 -38.37 50.40 21.59
N SER A 562 -37.87 50.36 22.83
CA SER A 562 -38.57 50.64 24.08
C SER A 562 -39.27 52.01 24.10
N VAL A 563 -40.52 52.04 24.58
CA VAL A 563 -41.10 53.21 25.29
C VAL A 563 -41.93 52.69 26.48
N THR A 564 -41.76 53.42 27.58
CA THR A 564 -42.27 53.29 28.95
C THR A 564 -43.73 53.68 29.14
N THR A 565 -44.21 53.41 30.38
CA THR A 565 -45.21 54.14 31.22
C THR A 565 -46.72 53.93 31.03
N GLU A 566 -47.34 53.58 32.19
CA GLU A 566 -48.65 54.00 32.74
C GLU A 566 -49.91 53.57 31.95
N GLU A 567 -50.98 52.97 32.50
CA GLU A 567 -51.61 52.85 33.83
C GLU A 567 -52.11 51.42 34.07
#